data_AF-J9E081-F1
#
_entry.id   AF-J9E081-F1
#
_cell.length_a   1.000
_cell.length_b   1.000
_cell.length_c   1.000
_cell.angle_alpha   90.00
_cell.angle_beta   90.00
_cell.angle_gamma   90.00
#
_symmetry.space_group_name_H-M   'P 1'
#
loop_
_entity.id
_entity.type
_entity.pdbx_description
1 polymer ?
#
loop_
_entity_poly.entity_id
_entity_poly.type
_entity_poly.pdbx_seq_one_letter_code
_entity_poly.pdbx_strand_id
1 'polypeptide(L)'
;VYKTDVCSRTLSPVWDSNVFVFETDEQQLFDNPIQFRVMDHDTYSANDAIGRVFYDVNLLVSKIRCSKAANNSMDFTNWLPIYDSVYGIRGEILISISLKLLLSSDQQYVRILSSRLYMKYNLDL
;
A
#
# COMPACT_ATOMS: atom_id res chain seq x y z
N VAL A 1 1.49 -5.39 -12.07
CA VAL A 1 2.23 -4.30 -11.40
C VAL A 1 1.49 -3.01 -11.66
N TYR A 2 0.99 -2.37 -10.61
CA TYR A 2 0.29 -1.08 -10.70
C TYR A 2 1.28 0.05 -10.39
N LYS A 3 1.10 1.22 -11.03
CA LYS A 3 1.97 2.40 -10.85
C LYS A 3 1.10 3.65 -10.75
N THR A 4 1.44 4.53 -9.82
CA THR A 4 0.85 5.88 -9.71
C THR A 4 1.45 6.84 -10.73
N ASP A 5 0.77 7.97 -10.92
CA ASP A 5 1.34 9.10 -11.65
C ASP A 5 2.56 9.67 -10.91
N VAL A 6 3.46 10.28 -11.66
CA VAL A 6 4.66 10.91 -11.10
C VAL A 6 4.30 12.29 -10.56
N CYS A 7 4.46 12.49 -9.25
CA CYS A 7 4.40 13.81 -8.64
C CYS A 7 5.74 14.52 -8.85
N SER A 8 5.76 15.57 -9.67
CA SER A 8 6.99 16.30 -9.98
C SER A 8 7.35 17.31 -8.87
N ARG A 9 8.63 17.34 -8.47
CA ARG A 9 9.26 18.39 -7.64
C ARG A 9 8.63 18.62 -6.25
N THR A 10 8.43 17.57 -5.47
CA THR A 10 7.96 17.72 -4.08
C THR A 10 8.54 16.64 -3.15
N LEU A 11 8.92 17.03 -1.94
CA LEU A 11 9.27 16.14 -0.82
C LEU A 11 8.04 15.72 0.00
N SER A 12 6.85 16.13 -0.42
CA SER A 12 5.58 15.66 0.14
C SER A 12 4.61 15.35 -0.99
N PRO A 13 4.90 14.35 -1.84
CA PRO A 13 4.00 13.96 -2.91
C PRO A 13 2.69 13.44 -2.34
N VAL A 14 1.60 13.99 -2.86
CA VAL A 14 0.24 13.53 -2.62
C VAL A 14 -0.22 12.80 -3.87
N TRP A 15 -0.30 11.49 -3.79
CA TRP A 15 -0.86 10.68 -4.86
C TRP A 15 -2.35 10.43 -4.57
N ASP A 16 -3.21 11.34 -5.03
CA ASP A 16 -4.66 11.11 -5.14
C ASP A 16 -4.99 10.41 -6.47
N SER A 17 -4.11 9.47 -6.86
CA SER A 17 -4.24 8.73 -8.11
C SER A 17 -5.46 7.82 -8.09
N ASN A 18 -5.86 7.37 -9.27
CA ASN A 18 -6.91 6.38 -9.46
C ASN A 18 -6.77 5.21 -8.46
N VAL A 19 -7.92 4.84 -7.91
CA VAL A 19 -8.11 3.64 -7.11
C VAL A 19 -7.55 2.42 -7.85
N PHE A 20 -6.56 1.75 -7.26
CA PHE A 20 -6.12 0.45 -7.77
C PHE A 20 -7.02 -0.62 -7.22
N VAL A 21 -7.73 -1.30 -8.12
CA VAL A 21 -8.53 -2.47 -7.78
C VAL A 21 -7.80 -3.72 -8.21
N PHE A 22 -7.57 -4.62 -7.26
CA PHE A 22 -7.11 -5.97 -7.56
C PHE A 22 -7.79 -6.98 -6.64
N GLU A 23 -7.85 -8.21 -7.15
CA GLU A 23 -8.44 -9.36 -6.49
C GLU A 23 -7.33 -10.37 -6.27
N THR A 24 -7.22 -10.86 -5.05
CA THR A 24 -6.26 -11.90 -4.67
C THR A 24 -6.95 -12.87 -3.73
N ASP A 25 -6.47 -14.10 -3.64
CA ASP A 25 -6.88 -15.01 -2.57
C ASP A 25 -6.04 -14.77 -1.29
N GLU A 26 -6.53 -15.29 -0.16
CA GLU A 26 -5.86 -15.14 1.14
C GLU A 26 -4.52 -15.90 1.21
N GLN A 27 -4.38 -17.00 0.49
CA GLN A 27 -3.15 -17.79 0.49
C GLN A 27 -2.01 -17.02 -0.20
N GLN A 28 -2.30 -16.41 -1.35
CA GLN A 28 -1.37 -15.54 -2.06
C GLN A 28 -0.98 -14.31 -1.23
N LEU A 29 -1.91 -13.74 -0.47
CA LEU A 29 -1.66 -12.60 0.40
C LEU A 29 -0.80 -12.98 1.62
N PHE A 30 -0.97 -14.20 2.13
CA PHE A 30 -0.14 -14.75 3.19
C PHE A 30 1.30 -15.00 2.71
N ASP A 31 1.46 -15.61 1.53
CA ASP A 31 2.77 -15.89 0.95
C ASP A 31 3.47 -14.61 0.47
N ASN A 32 2.71 -13.62 -0.02
CA ASN A 32 3.22 -12.38 -0.61
C ASN A 32 2.49 -11.17 -0.03
N PRO A 33 3.00 -10.54 1.05
CA PRO A 33 2.41 -9.33 1.58
C PRO A 33 2.47 -8.19 0.57
N ILE A 34 1.56 -7.22 0.70
CA ILE A 34 1.53 -6.11 -0.24
C ILE A 34 2.80 -5.29 -0.09
N GLN A 35 3.54 -5.19 -1.18
CA GLN A 35 4.74 -4.40 -1.25
C GLN A 35 4.48 -3.10 -2.01
N PHE A 36 4.73 -1.97 -1.35
CA PHE A 36 4.85 -0.68 -2.00
C PHE A 36 6.33 -0.38 -2.22
N ARG A 37 6.69 -0.03 -3.45
CA ARG A 37 8.04 0.42 -3.79
C ARG A 37 7.97 1.90 -4.12
N VAL A 38 8.74 2.69 -3.38
CA VAL A 38 8.86 4.13 -3.62
C VAL A 38 10.08 4.34 -4.51
N MET A 39 9.86 4.99 -5.64
CA MET A 39 10.90 5.28 -6.64
C MET A 39 11.06 6.79 -6.75
N ASP A 40 12.31 7.24 -6.78
CA ASP A 40 12.64 8.59 -7.22
C ASP A 40 12.59 8.63 -8.75
N HIS A 41 11.90 9.62 -9.30
CA HIS A 41 11.74 9.73 -10.74
C HIS A 41 12.63 10.84 -11.29
N ASP A 42 13.73 10.42 -11.92
CA ASP A 42 14.62 11.32 -12.62
C ASP A 42 14.30 11.42 -14.11
N THR A 43 14.32 12.65 -14.63
CA THR A 43 14.05 12.92 -16.06
C THR A 43 15.20 12.50 -16.98
N TYR A 44 16.43 12.40 -16.46
CA TYR A 44 17.65 12.19 -17.25
C TYR A 44 18.55 11.05 -16.75
N SER A 45 18.19 10.37 -15.65
CA SER A 45 18.91 9.22 -15.07
C SER A 45 17.99 8.00 -14.87
N ALA A 46 18.57 6.87 -14.47
CA ALA A 46 17.80 5.72 -14.03
C ALA A 46 17.03 6.07 -12.75
N ASN A 47 15.78 5.59 -12.63
CA ASN A 47 14.98 5.81 -11.43
C ASN A 47 15.60 5.04 -10.26
N ASP A 48 15.93 5.75 -9.18
CA ASP A 48 16.49 5.13 -7.97
C ASP A 48 15.38 4.67 -7.02
N ALA A 49 15.56 3.51 -6.41
CA ALA A 49 14.65 3.05 -5.38
C ALA A 49 14.93 3.83 -4.08
N ILE A 50 13.95 4.61 -3.61
CA ILE A 50 14.04 5.29 -2.31
C ILE A 50 13.91 4.26 -1.18
N GLY A 51 13.00 3.30 -1.35
CA GLY A 51 12.79 2.25 -0.36
C GLY A 51 11.54 1.42 -0.62
N ARG A 52 11.27 0.51 0.32
CA ARG A 52 10.16 -0.44 0.28
C ARG A 52 9.34 -0.37 1.55
N VAL A 53 8.03 -0.57 1.40
CA VAL A 53 7.08 -0.71 2.49
C VAL A 53 6.35 -2.02 2.31
N PHE A 54 6.33 -2.82 3.36
CA PHE A 54 5.58 -4.06 3.42
C PHE A 54 4.36 -3.83 4.30
N TYR A 55 3.19 -4.10 3.74
CA TYR A 55 1.93 -3.99 4.49
C TYR A 55 1.32 -5.38 4.63
N ASP A 56 1.37 -5.89 5.85
CA ASP A 56 0.71 -7.15 6.20
C ASP A 56 -0.79 -6.94 6.33
N VAL A 57 -1.52 -7.42 5.33
CA VAL A 57 -2.97 -7.29 5.22
C VAL A 57 -3.69 -8.46 5.90
N ASN A 58 -3.00 -9.51 6.33
CA ASN A 58 -3.61 -10.65 7.04
C ASN A 58 -4.26 -10.21 8.37
N LEU A 59 -3.63 -9.27 9.06
CA LEU A 59 -4.19 -8.66 10.28
C LEU A 59 -5.47 -7.88 9.98
N LEU A 60 -5.56 -7.26 8.80
CA LEU A 60 -6.72 -6.47 8.38
C LEU A 60 -7.89 -7.39 8.00
N VAL A 61 -7.60 -8.49 7.28
CA VAL A 61 -8.56 -9.56 6.97
C VAL A 61 -9.15 -10.14 8.25
N SER A 62 -8.30 -10.46 9.23
CA SER A 62 -8.74 -10.96 10.54
C SER A 62 -9.68 -9.98 11.25
N LYS A 63 -9.37 -8.67 11.21
CA LYS A 63 -10.24 -7.63 11.77
C LYS A 63 -11.61 -7.57 11.08
N ILE A 64 -11.68 -7.75 9.76
CA ILE A 64 -12.96 -7.78 9.03
C ILE A 64 -13.78 -9.01 9.45
N ARG A 65 -13.17 -10.18 9.59
CA ARG A 65 -13.87 -11.42 10.01
C ARG A 65 -14.42 -11.33 11.43
N CYS A 66 -13.70 -10.67 12.33
CA CYS A 66 -14.18 -10.42 13.69
C CYS A 66 -15.18 -9.26 13.77
N SER A 67 -15.28 -8.44 12.72
CA SER A 67 -16.21 -7.32 12.65
C SER A 67 -17.61 -7.81 12.25
N LYS A 68 -18.66 -7.30 12.90
CA LYS A 68 -20.06 -7.50 12.49
C LYS A 68 -20.46 -6.61 11.30
N ALA A 69 -19.50 -6.19 10.47
CA ALA A 69 -19.76 -5.33 9.32
C ALA A 69 -20.63 -6.08 8.31
N ALA A 70 -21.81 -5.53 8.01
CA ALA A 70 -22.82 -6.16 7.16
C ALA A 70 -22.37 -6.46 5.71
N ASN A 71 -21.24 -5.90 5.28
CA ASN A 71 -20.73 -5.97 3.92
C ASN A 71 -19.34 -6.63 3.77
N ASN A 72 -18.78 -7.18 4.86
CA ASN A 72 -17.41 -7.73 4.91
C ASN A 72 -16.36 -6.82 4.28
N SER A 73 -16.54 -5.49 4.41
CA SER A 73 -15.57 -4.52 3.92
C SER A 73 -15.17 -3.55 5.02
N MET A 74 -13.91 -3.13 4.99
CA MET A 74 -13.38 -2.16 5.95
C MET A 74 -12.24 -1.36 5.34
N ASP A 75 -12.18 -0.09 5.74
CA ASP A 75 -11.15 0.85 5.32
C ASP A 75 -10.08 0.97 6.41
N PHE A 76 -8.83 1.04 5.98
CA PHE A 76 -7.65 1.14 6.84
C PHE A 76 -6.74 2.23 6.31
N THR A 77 -6.35 3.15 7.18
CA THR A 77 -5.39 4.22 6.83
C THR A 77 -4.31 4.26 7.88
N ASN A 78 -3.06 4.00 7.48
CA ASN A 78 -1.92 3.91 8.40
C ASN A 78 -0.67 4.56 7.80
N TRP A 79 0.09 5.27 8.63
CA TRP A 79 1.46 5.69 8.32
C TRP A 79 2.38 4.49 8.49
N LEU A 80 3.16 4.18 7.46
CA LEU A 80 4.10 3.08 7.45
C LEU A 80 5.50 3.60 7.09
N PRO A 81 6.56 3.18 7.80
CA PRO A 81 7.92 3.62 7.52
C PRO A 81 8.44 3.05 6.20
N ILE A 82 9.19 3.86 5.47
CA ILE A 82 9.87 3.49 4.23
C ILE A 82 11.26 2.97 4.56
N TYR A 83 11.48 1.68 4.31
CA TYR A 83 12.73 1.01 4.58
C TYR A 83 13.62 1.00 3.33
N ASP A 84 14.81 1.58 3.48
CA ASP A 84 15.90 1.46 2.53
C ASP A 84 16.93 0.41 3.01
N SER A 85 17.53 -0.32 2.07
CA SER A 85 18.50 -1.38 2.40
C SER A 85 19.86 -0.84 2.88
N VAL A 86 20.16 0.43 2.63
CA VAL A 86 21.47 1.04 2.92
C VAL A 86 21.36 2.06 4.05
N TYR A 87 20.32 2.89 4.05
CA TYR A 87 20.22 4.06 4.94
C TYR A 87 19.15 3.92 6.03
N GLY A 88 18.45 2.78 6.13
CA GLY A 88 17.42 2.56 7.13
C GLY A 88 16.10 3.25 6.80
N ILE A 89 15.47 3.93 7.76
CA ILE A 89 14.16 4.57 7.56
C ILE A 89 14.36 5.92 6.87
N ARG A 90 13.82 6.08 5.65
CA ARG A 90 13.99 7.31 4.84
C ARG A 90 12.77 8.25 4.85
N GLY A 91 11.72 7.88 5.56
CA GLY A 91 10.48 8.65 5.66
C GLY A 91 9.31 7.74 5.99
N GLU A 92 8.10 8.30 5.92
CA GLU A 92 6.86 7.57 6.14
C GLU A 92 5.92 7.76 4.97
N ILE A 93 5.13 6.73 4.68
CA ILE A 93 4.07 6.76 3.68
C ILE A 93 2.72 6.45 4.34
N LEU A 94 1.74 7.33 4.17
CA LEU A 94 0.35 7.07 4.52
C LEU A 94 -0.23 6.18 3.43
N ILE A 95 -0.73 5.01 3.81
CA ILE A 95 -1.40 4.08 2.92
C ILE A 95 -2.85 3.93 3.38
N SER A 96 -3.79 4.32 2.50
CA SER A 96 -5.22 4.11 2.69
C SER A 96 -5.72 2.95 1.84
N ILE A 97 -6.00 1.80 2.46
CA ILE A 97 -6.53 0.60 1.80
C ILE A 97 -7.98 0.37 2.20
N SER A 98 -8.84 0.19 1.22
CA SER A 98 -10.19 -0.34 1.42
C SER A 98 -10.20 -1.82 1.02
N LEU A 99 -10.60 -2.70 1.92
CA LEU A 99 -10.66 -4.15 1.69
C LEU A 99 -12.09 -4.62 1.68
N LYS A 100 -12.39 -5.60 0.81
CA LYS A 100 -13.65 -6.34 0.82
C LYS A 100 -13.39 -7.83 0.68
N LEU A 101 -13.90 -8.62 1.62
CA LEU A 101 -13.88 -10.08 1.51
C LEU A 101 -15.06 -10.53 0.66
N LEU A 102 -14.75 -11.18 -0.45
CA LEU A 102 -15.72 -11.83 -1.32
C LEU A 102 -15.76 -13.30 -0.91
N LEU A 103 -16.90 -13.72 -0.37
CA LEU A 103 -17.18 -15.11 -0.04
C LEU A 103 -17.83 -15.74 -1.27
N SER A 104 -17.04 -16.38 -2.14
CA SER A 104 -17.57 -17.34 -3.11
C SER A 104 -17.39 -18.75 -2.54
N SER A 105 -18.24 -19.69 -2.96
CA SER A 105 -18.38 -21.03 -2.39
C SER A 105 -17.08 -21.82 -2.24
N ASP A 106 -16.06 -21.51 -3.05
CA ASP A 106 -14.79 -22.24 -3.10
C ASP A 106 -13.54 -21.35 -2.98
N GLN A 107 -13.66 -20.02 -2.99
CA GLN A 107 -12.50 -19.12 -3.00
C GLN A 107 -12.74 -17.85 -2.15
N GLN A 108 -11.83 -17.61 -1.21
CA GLN A 108 -11.83 -16.42 -0.37
C GLN A 108 -11.01 -15.34 -1.08
N TYR A 109 -11.69 -14.39 -1.70
CA TYR A 109 -11.02 -13.29 -2.41
C TYR A 109 -11.02 -12.01 -1.56
N VAL A 110 -9.87 -11.35 -1.52
CA VAL A 110 -9.68 -10.01 -0.99
C VAL A 110 -9.67 -9.05 -2.17
N ARG A 111 -10.67 -8.16 -2.23
CA ARG A 111 -10.65 -7.04 -3.17
C ARG A 111 -10.10 -5.81 -2.47
N ILE A 112 -9.04 -5.25 -3.04
CA ILE A 112 -8.48 -3.97 -2.62
C ILE A 112 -9.12 -2.90 -3.48
N LEU A 113 -9.71 -1.88 -2.86
CA LEU A 113 -10.62 -0.91 -3.50
C LEU A 113 -10.04 0.50 -3.52
N SER A 114 -8.87 0.76 -2.98
CA SER A 114 -8.17 2.05 -3.09
C SER A 114 -6.78 1.93 -2.47
N SER A 115 -5.81 2.68 -3.01
CA SER A 115 -4.60 3.02 -2.28
C SER A 115 -4.29 4.49 -2.49
N ARG A 116 -4.62 5.34 -1.51
CA ARG A 116 -4.05 6.70 -1.48
C ARG A 116 -2.70 6.64 -0.80
N LEU A 117 -1.73 7.33 -1.38
CA LEU A 117 -0.36 7.38 -0.89
C LEU A 117 0.00 8.83 -0.57
N TYR A 118 0.53 9.08 0.62
CA TYR A 118 1.13 10.36 0.99
C TYR A 118 2.49 10.09 1.57
N MET A 119 3.55 10.68 1.01
CA MET A 119 4.88 10.55 1.61
C MET A 119 5.20 11.79 2.42
N LYS A 120 5.77 11.60 3.61
CA LYS A 120 6.40 12.66 4.40
C LYS A 120 7.87 12.31 4.55
N TYR A 121 8.74 13.14 3.99
CA TYR A 121 10.18 13.04 4.27
C TYR A 121 10.45 13.57 5.69
N ASN A 122 11.22 12.82 6.47
CA ASN A 122 11.82 13.37 7.68
C ASN A 122 13.01 14.22 7.25
N LEU A 123 12.90 15.53 7.43
CA LEU A 123 13.95 16.51 7.16
C LEU A 123 15.00 16.59 8.29
N ASP A 124 15.01 15.63 9.21
CA ASP A 124 15.95 15.60 10.32
C ASP A 124 17.25 14.87 9.92
N LEU A 125 18.05 15.50 9.06
CA LEU A 125 19.51 15.30 8.92
C LEU A 125 20.16 16.57 8.36
#